data_AF-A0A968HNK3-F1
#
_entry.id   AF-A0A968HNK3-F1
#
_cell.length_a   1.000
_cell.length_b   1.000
_cell.length_c   1.000
_cell.angle_alpha   90.00
_cell.angle_beta   90.00
_cell.angle_gamma   90.00
#
_symmetry.space_group_name_H-M   'P 1'
#
loop_
_entity.id
_entity.type
_entity.pdbx_description
1 polymer ?
#
loop_
_entity_poly.entity_id
_entity_poly.type
_entity_poly.pdbx_seq_one_letter_code
_entity_poly.pdbx_strand_id
1 'polypeptide(L)'
;MDDLKLAWRNVWRNTRRSVVTIAATSLALFVMIVYRGLISGYMTGLERNILDLEVGDVQAYASGYREKPSIYTTIAEPEAFVGALERAGYRVSPRLLGTGLGAGTDTSSGVQLIGI
;
A
#
# COMPACT_ATOMS: atom_id res chain seq x y z
N MET A 1 -3.72 -18.81 -50.64
CA MET A 1 -4.83 -18.82 -49.66
C MET A 1 -5.04 -20.20 -49.03
N ASP A 2 -4.35 -21.25 -49.49
CA ASP A 2 -4.55 -22.63 -49.00
C ASP A 2 -3.75 -22.98 -47.75
N ASP A 3 -2.70 -22.21 -47.43
CA ASP A 3 -1.80 -22.47 -46.28
C ASP A 3 -2.53 -22.38 -44.93
N LEU A 4 -3.48 -21.43 -44.79
CA LEU A 4 -4.27 -21.25 -43.58
C LEU A 4 -5.23 -22.42 -43.33
N LYS A 5 -5.82 -22.97 -44.39
CA LYS A 5 -6.66 -24.17 -44.33
C LYS A 5 -5.85 -25.41 -43.95
N LEU A 6 -4.64 -25.55 -44.49
CA LEU A 6 -3.74 -26.65 -44.16
C LEU A 6 -3.26 -26.58 -42.70
N ALA A 7 -2.88 -25.38 -42.24
CA ALA A 7 -2.47 -25.15 -40.86
C ALA A 7 -3.59 -25.48 -39.85
N TRP A 8 -4.83 -25.02 -40.12
CA TRP A 8 -5.99 -25.29 -39.26
C TRP A 8 -6.30 -26.79 -39.14
N ARG A 9 -6.29 -27.51 -40.27
CA ARG A 9 -6.45 -28.97 -40.29
C ARG A 9 -5.33 -29.66 -39.51
N ASN A 10 -4.10 -29.16 -39.57
CA ASN A 10 -2.97 -29.76 -38.86
C ASN A 10 -3.10 -29.61 -37.33
N VAL A 11 -3.54 -28.45 -36.86
CA VAL A 11 -3.82 -28.20 -35.43
C VAL A 11 -4.92 -29.12 -34.91
N TRP A 12 -6.01 -29.27 -35.67
CA TRP A 12 -7.10 -30.20 -35.31
C TRP A 12 -6.74 -31.68 -35.46
N ARG A 13 -5.70 -32.04 -36.24
CA ARG A 13 -5.29 -33.45 -36.37
C ARG A 13 -4.47 -33.95 -35.18
N ASN A 14 -3.84 -33.06 -34.42
CA ASN A 14 -3.09 -33.40 -33.21
C ASN A 14 -3.65 -32.66 -31.98
N THR A 15 -4.96 -32.83 -31.75
CA THR A 15 -5.74 -32.12 -30.72
C THR A 15 -5.11 -32.16 -29.33
N ARG A 16 -4.57 -33.30 -28.89
CA ARG A 16 -3.99 -33.44 -27.54
C ARG A 16 -2.82 -32.48 -27.31
N ARG A 17 -1.89 -32.37 -28.27
CA ARG A 17 -0.73 -31.48 -28.16
C ARG A 17 -1.15 -30.01 -28.27
N SER A 18 -2.03 -29.71 -29.22
CA SER A 18 -2.51 -28.34 -29.44
C SER A 18 -3.30 -27.80 -28.26
N VAL A 19 -4.17 -28.61 -27.64
CA VAL A 19 -4.95 -28.20 -26.46
C VAL A 19 -4.05 -27.89 -25.28
N VAL A 20 -3.01 -28.69 -25.02
CA VAL A 20 -2.07 -28.43 -23.91
C VAL A 20 -1.33 -27.10 -24.11
N THR A 21 -0.82 -26.83 -25.31
CA THR A 21 -0.13 -25.58 -25.59
C THR A 21 -1.06 -24.37 -25.51
N ILE A 22 -2.26 -24.46 -26.09
CA ILE A 22 -3.26 -23.38 -26.03
C ILE A 22 -3.64 -23.10 -24.58
N ALA A 23 -3.95 -24.14 -23.80
CA ALA A 23 -4.33 -23.99 -22.40
C ALA A 23 -3.21 -23.36 -21.57
N ALA A 24 -1.96 -23.78 -21.77
CA ALA A 24 -0.81 -23.21 -21.07
C ALA A 24 -0.63 -21.71 -21.38
N THR A 25 -0.70 -21.33 -22.66
CA THR A 25 -0.57 -19.93 -23.06
C THR A 25 -1.76 -19.09 -22.59
N SER A 26 -2.98 -19.60 -22.69
CA SER A 26 -4.18 -18.92 -22.20
C SER A 26 -4.14 -18.71 -20.69
N LEU A 27 -3.71 -19.70 -19.92
CA LEU A 27 -3.56 -19.58 -18.47
C LEU A 27 -2.49 -18.55 -18.11
N ALA A 28 -1.34 -18.57 -18.80
CA ALA A 28 -0.27 -17.59 -18.58
C ALA A 28 -0.76 -16.15 -18.85
N LEU A 29 -1.47 -15.94 -19.96
CA LEU A 29 -2.05 -14.63 -20.29
C LEU A 29 -3.12 -14.21 -19.27
N PHE A 30 -3.97 -15.13 -18.84
CA PHE A 30 -4.98 -14.87 -17.82
C PHE A 30 -4.34 -14.37 -16.51
N VAL A 31 -3.34 -15.10 -16.01
CA VAL A 31 -2.60 -14.71 -14.79
C VAL A 31 -1.92 -13.36 -14.99
N MET A 32 -1.32 -13.10 -16.15
CA MET A 32 -0.69 -11.83 -16.45
C MET A 32 -1.67 -10.65 -16.39
N ILE A 33 -2.86 -10.80 -16.97
CA ILE A 33 -3.90 -9.75 -16.97
C ILE A 33 -4.40 -9.50 -15.55
N VAL A 34 -4.73 -10.56 -14.80
CA VAL A 34 -5.17 -10.45 -13.40
C VAL A 34 -4.10 -9.77 -12.54
N TYR A 35 -2.85 -10.18 -12.68
CA TYR A 35 -1.73 -9.60 -11.92
C TYR A 35 -1.52 -8.12 -12.23
N ARG A 36 -1.67 -7.72 -13.50
CA ARG A 36 -1.60 -6.30 -13.88
C ARG A 36 -2.71 -5.47 -13.24
N GLY A 37 -3.94 -5.99 -13.23
CA GLY A 37 -5.05 -5.35 -12.54
C GLY A 37 -4.82 -5.26 -11.03
N LEU A 38 -4.33 -6.34 -10.42
CA LEU A 38 -4.00 -6.38 -8.99
C LEU A 38 -2.92 -5.36 -8.62
N ILE A 39 -1.81 -5.29 -9.37
CA ILE A 39 -0.76 -4.29 -9.13
C ILE A 39 -1.32 -2.88 -9.26
N SER A 40 -2.11 -2.60 -10.31
CA SER A 40 -2.66 -1.27 -10.51
C SER A 40 -3.58 -0.86 -9.35
N GLY A 41 -4.47 -1.76 -8.93
CA GLY A 41 -5.35 -1.53 -7.78
C GLY A 41 -4.56 -1.39 -6.48
N TYR A 42 -3.54 -2.22 -6.29
CA TYR A 42 -2.64 -2.16 -5.15
C TYR A 42 -1.90 -0.82 -5.09
N MET A 43 -1.40 -0.31 -6.21
CA MET A 43 -0.67 0.97 -6.23
C MET A 43 -1.58 2.16 -5.91
N THR A 44 -2.79 2.20 -6.49
CA THR A 44 -3.78 3.23 -6.15
C THR A 44 -4.27 3.12 -4.71
N GLY A 45 -4.41 1.89 -4.20
CA GLY A 45 -4.77 1.63 -2.80
C GLY A 45 -3.66 2.03 -1.83
N LEU A 46 -2.40 1.77 -2.18
CA LEU A 46 -1.24 2.19 -1.39
C LEU A 46 -1.13 3.71 -1.33
N GLU A 47 -1.29 4.40 -2.46
CA GLU A 47 -1.22 5.87 -2.49
C GLU A 47 -2.25 6.48 -1.53
N ARG A 48 -3.50 6.00 -1.58
CA ARG A 48 -4.56 6.46 -0.66
C ARG A 48 -4.26 6.09 0.79
N ASN A 49 -3.82 4.85 1.06
CA ASN A 49 -3.54 4.42 2.42
C ASN A 49 -2.32 5.14 3.03
N ILE A 50 -1.25 5.36 2.26
CA ILE A 50 -0.06 6.08 2.74
C ILE A 50 -0.41 7.53 3.06
N LEU A 51 -1.21 8.18 2.20
CA LEU A 51 -1.66 9.55 2.43
C LEU A 51 -2.65 9.66 3.60
N ASP A 52 -3.61 8.73 3.71
CA ASP A 52 -4.64 8.78 4.76
C ASP A 52 -4.11 8.33 6.14
N LEU A 53 -3.20 7.36 6.18
CA LEU A 53 -2.71 6.77 7.44
C LEU A 53 -1.42 7.45 7.94
N GLU A 54 -0.45 7.70 7.07
CA GLU A 54 0.91 8.08 7.50
C GLU A 54 1.34 9.51 7.14
N VAL A 55 0.79 10.14 6.10
CA VAL A 55 1.39 11.34 5.53
C VAL A 55 0.33 12.39 5.20
N GLY A 56 0.05 13.28 6.17
CA GLY A 56 -0.40 14.63 5.78
C GLY A 56 0.68 15.27 4.90
N ASP A 57 0.29 16.15 3.97
CA ASP A 57 1.16 16.74 2.94
C ASP A 57 2.53 17.23 3.48
N VAL A 58 2.53 17.72 4.72
CA VAL A 58 3.73 18.12 5.45
C VAL A 58 3.64 17.63 6.90
N GLN A 59 4.72 17.03 7.40
CA GLN A 59 4.83 16.61 8.81
C GLN A 59 5.87 17.45 9.54
N ALA A 60 5.47 18.05 10.66
CA ALA A 60 6.36 18.76 11.56
C ALA A 60 6.66 17.88 12.78
N TYR A 61 7.94 17.74 13.12
CA TYR A 61 8.38 16.99 14.30
C TYR A 61 9.20 17.90 15.21
N ALA A 62 9.21 17.59 16.51
CA ALA A 62 10.10 18.21 17.46
C ALA A 62 11.58 17.92 17.12
N SER A 63 12.48 18.83 17.49
CA SER A 63 13.91 18.65 17.27
C SER A 63 14.41 17.35 17.92
N GLY A 64 15.19 16.55 17.18
CA GLY A 64 15.70 15.27 17.66
C GLY A 64 14.69 14.11 17.66
N TYR A 65 13.40 14.35 17.42
CA TYR A 65 12.39 13.29 17.36
C TYR A 65 12.68 12.26 16.26
N ARG A 66 13.20 12.70 15.11
CA ARG A 66 13.53 11.80 13.98
C ARG A 66 14.72 10.88 14.28
N GLU A 67 15.62 11.30 15.16
CA GLU A 67 16.80 10.52 15.54
C GLU A 67 16.48 9.54 16.67
N LYS A 68 15.66 9.99 17.64
CA LYS A 68 15.19 9.19 18.77
C LYS A 68 13.70 9.45 19.02
N PRO A 69 12.80 8.70 18.36
CA PRO A 69 11.37 8.83 18.57
C PRO A 69 11.03 8.53 20.02
N SER A 70 10.39 9.49 20.70
CA SER A 70 10.01 9.37 22.10
C SER A 70 8.74 10.16 22.33
N ILE A 71 7.82 9.61 23.13
CA ILE A 71 6.57 10.28 23.53
C ILE A 71 6.84 11.57 24.32
N TYR A 72 8.02 11.69 24.92
CA TYR A 72 8.45 12.87 25.68
C TYR A 72 9.09 13.96 24.81
N THR A 73 9.44 13.64 23.56
CA THR A 73 10.05 14.59 22.63
C THR A 73 8.94 15.28 21.84
N THR A 74 8.34 16.29 22.45
CA THR A 74 7.18 17.03 21.90
C THR A 74 7.57 18.41 21.41
N ILE A 75 6.71 19.00 20.55
CA ILE A 75 6.86 20.38 20.09
C ILE A 75 6.51 21.31 21.26
N ALA A 76 7.35 22.30 21.53
CA ALA A 76 7.06 23.31 22.55
C ALA A 76 5.84 24.15 22.13
N GLU A 77 4.91 24.37 23.05
CA GLU A 77 3.68 25.15 22.83
C GLU A 77 2.87 24.67 21.59
N PRO A 78 2.39 23.42 21.59
CA PRO A 78 1.75 22.82 20.41
C PRO A 78 0.50 23.60 19.97
N GLU A 79 -0.27 24.16 20.90
CA GLU A 79 -1.46 24.96 20.61
C GLU A 79 -1.12 26.25 19.85
N ALA A 80 -0.05 26.95 20.24
CA ALA A 80 0.40 28.16 19.57
C ALA A 80 0.92 27.85 18.16
N PHE A 81 1.64 26.73 18.02
CA PHE A 81 2.14 26.25 16.73
C PHE A 81 1.02 25.88 15.76
N VAL A 82 0.04 25.09 16.22
CA VAL A 82 -1.16 24.73 15.43
C VAL A 82 -1.93 25.99 15.05
N GLY A 83 -2.21 26.88 16.01
CA GLY A 83 -2.95 28.11 15.75
C GLY A 83 -2.23 29.10 14.82
N ALA A 84 -0.89 29.05 14.72
CA ALA A 84 -0.14 29.82 13.73
C ALA A 84 -0.32 29.28 12.31
N LEU A 85 -0.30 27.95 12.15
CA LEU A 85 -0.49 27.28 10.87
C LEU A 85 -1.92 27.38 10.35
N GLU A 86 -2.92 27.25 11.24
CA GLU A 86 -4.33 27.43 10.89
C GLU A 86 -4.61 28.87 10.43
N ARG A 87 -4.03 29.88 11.09
CA ARG A 87 -4.12 31.29 10.65
C ARG A 87 -3.45 31.54 9.30
N ALA A 88 -2.43 30.76 8.96
CA ALA A 88 -1.80 30.79 7.64
C ALA A 88 -2.59 30.04 6.55
N GLY A 89 -3.72 29.41 6.90
CA GLY A 89 -4.62 28.71 5.97
C GLY A 89 -4.35 27.22 5.80
N TYR A 90 -3.47 26.62 6.61
CA TYR A 90 -3.20 25.18 6.59
C TYR A 90 -4.19 24.41 7.48
N ARG A 91 -4.59 23.21 7.04
CA ARG A 91 -5.34 22.27 7.88
C ARG A 91 -4.34 21.44 8.67
N VAL A 92 -4.42 21.48 10.00
CA VAL A 92 -3.45 20.82 10.87
C VAL A 92 -4.17 19.77 11.72
N SER A 93 -3.55 18.60 11.86
CA SER A 93 -3.98 17.57 12.80
C SER A 93 -2.80 17.24 13.71
N PRO A 94 -2.79 17.72 14.97
CA PRO A 94 -1.77 17.33 15.93
C PRO A 94 -1.92 15.84 16.24
N ARG A 95 -0.80 15.10 16.31
CA ARG A 95 -0.78 13.67 16.61
C ARG A 95 0.32 13.37 17.62
N LEU A 96 0.05 12.43 18.53
CA LEU A 96 1.01 11.95 19.51
C LEU A 96 1.25 10.45 19.28
N LEU A 97 2.47 10.08 18.92
CA LEU A 97 2.86 8.68 18.68
C LEU A 97 3.62 8.15 19.89
N GLY A 98 3.07 7.13 20.52
CA GLY A 98 3.68 6.39 21.62
C GLY A 98 3.85 4.92 21.27
N THR A 99 4.77 4.25 21.96
CA THR A 99 4.89 2.78 21.94
C THR A 99 4.67 2.25 23.34
N GLY A 100 3.94 1.16 23.47
CA GLY A 100 3.66 0.50 24.73
C GLY A 100 3.69 -1.02 24.61
N LEU A 101 3.35 -1.70 25.70
CA LEU A 101 3.09 -3.14 25.71
C LEU A 101 1.61 -3.37 25.98
N GLY A 102 0.93 -4.00 25.03
CA GLY A 102 -0.41 -4.54 25.22
C GLY A 102 -0.30 -5.92 25.83
N ALA A 103 -0.83 -6.09 27.04
CA ALA A 103 -0.87 -7.38 27.72
C ALA A 103 -2.25 -8.04 27.53
N GLY A 104 -2.26 -9.27 27.03
CA GLY A 104 -3.36 -10.21 27.12
C GLY A 104 -3.09 -11.24 28.24
N THR A 105 -4.05 -12.14 28.48
CA THR A 105 -4.03 -13.08 29.62
C THR A 105 -2.76 -13.92 29.68
N ASP A 106 -2.25 -14.38 28.53
CA ASP A 106 -1.07 -15.24 28.44
C ASP A 106 0.07 -14.68 27.56
N THR A 107 -0.11 -13.52 26.94
CA THR A 107 0.88 -12.95 26.01
C THR A 107 0.96 -11.42 26.12
N SER A 108 2.15 -10.86 25.92
CA SER A 108 2.34 -9.42 25.77
C SER A 108 2.94 -9.12 24.41
N SER A 109 2.42 -8.09 23.73
CA SER A 109 2.89 -7.65 22.43
C SER A 109 3.20 -6.16 22.44
N GLY A 110 4.20 -5.74 21.66
CA GLY A 110 4.44 -4.32 21.40
C GLY A 110 3.22 -3.72 20.71
N VAL A 111 2.73 -2.59 21.21
CA VAL A 111 1.63 -1.84 20.61
C VAL A 111 2.08 -0.43 20.30
N GLN A 112 1.59 0.12 19.19
CA GLN A 112 1.75 1.53 18.87
C GLN A 112 0.47 2.26 19.26
N LEU A 113 0.62 3.29 20.08
CA LEU A 113 -0.44 4.18 20.50
C LEU A 113 -0.42 5.40 19.57
N ILE A 114 -1.49 5.61 18.84
CA ILE A 114 -1.67 6.75 17.95
C ILE A 114 -2.74 7.65 18.56
N GLY A 115 -2.33 8.78 19.13
CA GLY A 115 -3.22 9.82 19.61
C GLY A 115 -3.79 10.62 18.44
N ILE A 116 -5.10 10.85 18.49
CA ILE A 116 -5.87 11.76 17.62
C ILE A 116 -6.03 13.13 18.25
#